data_AF-A0A1Y4RRG7-F1
#
_entry.id   AF-A0A1Y4RRG7-F1
#
_cell.length_a   1.000
_cell.length_b   1.000
_cell.length_c   1.000
_cell.angle_alpha   90.00
_cell.angle_beta   90.00
_cell.angle_gamma   90.00
#
_symmetry.space_group_name_H-M   'P 1'
#
loop_
_entity.id
_entity.type
_entity.pdbx_description
1 polymer ?
#
loop_
_entity_poly.entity_id
_entity_poly.type
_entity_poly.pdbx_seq_one_letter_code
_entity_poly.pdbx_strand_id
1 'polypeptide(L)'
;MGERKALVVGIDEYPTCPLHGCCNDSEAIKDLLSNHGNGDPNFSVWKKDNITTKGELRGLIEKCFEGDADVALFYYSGHGHIDSVGGYLVTPDFSEYDYGVSLQEILTIANNSKCKERIIILDSCYSGFMGSIDTAGQNTANINEGVTIMTASRNNQTSMEVNGHGVFTALLMEALKGGAADVTGHISIAGVYAFIDKALGPWEQRPIFKTNVTRFTSLREVKPQVDISILRKIGTYFETENFRYRLDPSFEPTNRIEEVHKVVEPYANEEHTAIFSDLQKLEGIGLVVPVGEEHMYFAAMNSKACELTAVGKQYWRLVKEGRI
;
A
#
# COMPACT_ATOMS: atom_id res chain seq x y z
N MET A 1 8.53 2.31 -18.24
CA MET A 1 8.56 2.72 -16.82
C MET A 1 9.84 3.51 -16.61
N GLY A 2 9.80 4.64 -15.91
CA GLY A 2 11.06 5.28 -15.53
C GLY A 2 11.72 4.56 -14.36
N GLU A 3 12.92 5.01 -14.04
CA GLU A 3 13.83 4.28 -13.16
C GLU A 3 13.31 4.24 -11.72
N ARG A 4 13.14 3.02 -11.17
CA ARG A 4 12.75 2.79 -9.78
C ARG A 4 13.83 1.98 -9.08
N LYS A 5 14.35 2.50 -7.97
CA LYS A 5 15.40 1.82 -7.20
C LYS A 5 15.07 1.77 -5.72
N ALA A 6 15.53 0.72 -5.05
CA ALA A 6 15.34 0.57 -3.62
C ALA A 6 16.63 0.08 -2.94
N LEU A 7 16.96 0.64 -1.78
CA LEU A 7 17.91 0.09 -0.83
C LEU A 7 17.12 -0.58 0.30
N VAL A 8 17.42 -1.84 0.57
CA VAL A 8 16.76 -2.63 1.61
C VAL A 8 17.81 -3.19 2.56
N VAL A 9 17.74 -2.77 3.82
CA VAL A 9 18.74 -3.09 4.84
C VAL A 9 18.09 -3.81 6.03
N GLY A 10 18.65 -4.95 6.42
CA GLY A 10 18.34 -5.64 7.67
C GLY A 10 19.61 -5.84 8.50
N ILE A 11 19.62 -5.45 9.78
CA ILE A 11 20.76 -5.68 10.66
C ILE A 11 20.32 -6.55 11.84
N ASP A 12 20.88 -7.76 11.90
CA ASP A 12 20.71 -8.70 13.02
C ASP A 12 21.97 -8.76 13.89
N GLU A 13 23.16 -8.66 13.27
CA GLU A 13 24.44 -8.87 13.92
C GLU A 13 24.95 -7.64 14.69
N TYR A 14 24.43 -7.44 15.89
CA TYR A 14 24.97 -6.48 16.86
C TYR A 14 25.85 -7.18 17.90
N PRO A 15 27.03 -6.62 18.28
CA PRO A 15 27.97 -7.29 19.18
C PRO A 15 27.41 -7.64 20.56
N THR A 16 26.50 -6.82 21.10
CA THR A 16 26.00 -6.94 22.48
C THR A 16 24.49 -7.16 22.58
N CYS A 17 23.74 -6.96 21.49
CA CYS A 17 22.27 -7.02 21.47
C CYS A 17 21.74 -7.53 20.12
N PRO A 18 22.07 -8.77 19.70
CA PRO A 18 21.67 -9.27 18.39
C PRO A 18 20.15 -9.34 18.22
N LEU A 19 19.70 -9.22 16.97
CA LEU A 19 18.33 -9.47 16.51
C LEU A 19 18.31 -10.72 15.62
N HIS A 20 17.12 -11.23 15.29
CA HIS A 20 16.97 -12.47 14.51
C HIS A 20 15.93 -12.38 13.37
N GLY A 21 15.24 -11.26 13.25
CA GLY A 21 14.16 -11.05 12.27
C GLY A 21 14.49 -10.05 11.18
N CYS A 22 15.50 -9.19 11.35
CA CYS A 22 15.72 -8.05 10.47
C CYS A 22 16.23 -8.47 9.09
N CYS A 23 17.06 -9.51 9.00
CA CYS A 23 17.49 -10.05 7.71
C CYS A 23 16.36 -10.84 6.98
N ASN A 24 15.42 -11.43 7.73
CA ASN A 24 14.23 -12.06 7.13
C ASN A 24 13.28 -11.01 6.57
N ASP A 25 13.07 -9.94 7.33
CA ASP A 25 12.31 -8.76 6.93
C ASP A 25 12.87 -8.14 5.64
N SER A 26 14.20 -7.93 5.58
CA SER A 26 14.85 -7.36 4.40
C SER A 26 14.71 -8.25 3.16
N GLU A 27 14.83 -9.58 3.28
CA GLU A 27 14.63 -10.49 2.15
C GLU A 27 13.18 -10.43 1.64
N ALA A 28 12.21 -10.50 2.55
CA ALA A 28 10.79 -10.48 2.20
C ALA A 28 10.37 -9.18 1.51
N ILE A 29 10.87 -8.03 1.98
CA ILE A 29 10.62 -6.74 1.36
C ILE A 29 11.32 -6.63 0.00
N LYS A 30 12.56 -7.12 -0.12
CA LYS A 30 13.24 -7.16 -1.42
C LYS A 30 12.46 -7.98 -2.44
N ASP A 31 11.93 -9.14 -2.06
CA ASP A 31 11.16 -10.00 -2.96
C ASP A 31 9.86 -9.32 -3.42
N LEU A 32 9.13 -8.69 -2.51
CA LEU A 32 7.89 -7.98 -2.83
C LEU A 32 8.12 -6.73 -3.69
N LEU A 33 9.21 -5.99 -3.46
CA LEU A 33 9.51 -4.78 -4.24
C LEU A 33 10.10 -5.10 -5.61
N SER A 34 10.78 -6.24 -5.77
CA SER A 34 11.43 -6.60 -7.04
C SER A 34 10.43 -6.78 -8.19
N ASN A 35 9.23 -7.29 -7.91
CA ASN A 35 8.22 -7.58 -8.94
C ASN A 35 6.81 -7.15 -8.54
N HIS A 36 6.02 -6.76 -9.54
CA HIS A 36 4.57 -6.63 -9.43
C HIS A 36 3.92 -8.01 -9.17
N GLY A 37 2.64 -8.03 -8.80
CA GLY A 37 1.88 -9.24 -8.52
C GLY A 37 1.66 -10.14 -9.73
N ASN A 38 1.80 -9.61 -10.94
CA ASN A 38 1.79 -10.38 -12.19
C ASN A 38 3.17 -10.95 -12.57
N GLY A 39 4.22 -10.64 -11.82
CA GLY A 39 5.59 -11.08 -12.08
C GLY A 39 6.44 -10.11 -12.89
N ASP A 40 5.89 -8.99 -13.37
CA ASP A 40 6.68 -7.99 -14.10
C ASP A 40 7.69 -7.29 -13.17
N PRO A 41 8.90 -6.94 -13.65
CA PRO A 41 9.88 -6.21 -12.87
C PRO A 41 9.34 -4.87 -12.37
N ASN A 42 9.71 -4.49 -11.15
CA ASN A 42 9.23 -3.28 -10.48
C ASN A 42 10.36 -2.35 -10.01
N PHE A 43 11.01 -2.66 -8.88
CA PHE A 43 12.20 -1.95 -8.40
C PHE A 43 13.49 -2.70 -8.71
N SER A 44 14.54 -1.97 -9.07
CA SER A 44 15.92 -2.48 -8.94
C SER A 44 16.32 -2.41 -7.47
N VAL A 45 16.31 -3.56 -6.79
CA VAL A 45 16.54 -3.64 -5.34
C VAL A 45 18.00 -3.97 -5.02
N TRP A 46 18.64 -3.11 -4.23
CA TRP A 46 19.92 -3.37 -3.59
C TRP A 46 19.71 -3.80 -2.15
N LYS A 47 19.80 -5.10 -1.88
CA LYS A 47 19.75 -5.64 -0.51
C LYS A 47 21.13 -5.66 0.14
N LYS A 48 21.23 -5.16 1.37
CA LYS A 48 22.46 -5.19 2.19
C LYS A 48 22.15 -5.50 3.64
N ASP A 49 22.48 -6.72 4.05
CA ASP A 49 22.29 -7.17 5.43
C ASP A 49 23.57 -7.07 6.25
N ASN A 50 23.41 -6.96 7.57
CA ASN A 50 24.49 -6.97 8.56
C ASN A 50 25.64 -6.00 8.22
N ILE A 51 25.27 -4.80 7.77
CA ILE A 51 26.20 -3.67 7.62
C ILE A 51 26.90 -3.44 8.95
N THR A 52 28.22 -3.32 8.91
CA THR A 52 29.05 -3.33 10.12
C THR A 52 29.34 -1.94 10.68
N THR A 53 29.23 -0.89 9.86
CA THR A 53 29.62 0.47 10.25
C THR A 53 28.60 1.54 9.89
N LYS A 54 28.58 2.62 10.68
CA LYS A 54 27.84 3.85 10.38
C LYS A 54 28.20 4.43 9.01
N GLY A 55 29.49 4.46 8.68
CA GLY A 55 29.99 5.00 7.41
C GLY A 55 29.49 4.21 6.19
N GLU A 56 29.45 2.89 6.29
CA GLU A 56 28.90 2.02 5.24
C GLU A 56 27.39 2.26 5.04
N LEU A 57 26.60 2.28 6.13
CA LEU A 57 25.16 2.52 6.04
C LEU A 57 24.86 3.88 5.41
N ARG A 58 25.54 4.93 5.89
CA ARG A 58 25.41 6.29 5.37
C ARG A 58 25.73 6.36 3.87
N GLY A 59 26.84 5.75 3.44
CA GLY A 59 27.24 5.74 2.03
C GLY A 59 26.27 4.99 1.13
N LEU A 60 25.61 3.95 1.64
CA LEU A 60 24.55 3.25 0.91
C LEU A 60 23.29 4.12 0.77
N ILE A 61 22.90 4.83 1.83
CA ILE A 61 21.75 5.74 1.82
C ILE A 61 21.98 6.88 0.82
N GLU A 62 23.19 7.46 0.77
CA GLU A 62 23.56 8.46 -0.24
C GLU A 62 23.38 7.91 -1.66
N LYS A 63 23.98 6.75 -1.96
CA LYS A 63 23.84 6.09 -3.27
C LYS A 63 22.38 5.77 -3.63
N CYS A 64 21.58 5.38 -2.65
CA CYS A 64 20.15 5.13 -2.85
C CYS A 64 19.43 6.39 -3.37
N PHE A 65 19.75 7.56 -2.82
CA PHE A 65 19.10 8.82 -3.17
C PHE A 65 19.87 9.68 -4.21
N GLU A 66 20.99 9.21 -4.74
CA GLU A 66 21.69 9.85 -5.86
C GLU A 66 20.91 9.79 -7.18
N GLY A 67 21.27 10.63 -8.16
CA GLY A 67 20.61 10.63 -9.47
C GLY A 67 19.19 11.20 -9.48
N ASP A 68 18.44 10.95 -10.55
CA ASP A 68 17.15 11.57 -10.89
C ASP A 68 16.04 10.53 -11.19
N ALA A 69 16.13 9.36 -10.54
CA ALA A 69 15.15 8.29 -10.64
C ALA A 69 13.72 8.77 -10.33
N ASP A 70 12.71 8.09 -10.89
CA ASP A 70 11.31 8.40 -10.62
C ASP A 70 10.97 8.12 -9.15
N VAL A 71 11.44 6.98 -8.62
CA VAL A 71 11.21 6.59 -7.23
C VAL A 71 12.49 5.98 -6.65
N ALA A 72 12.94 6.53 -5.53
CA ALA A 72 13.99 5.97 -4.68
C ALA A 72 13.38 5.59 -3.33
N LEU A 73 13.51 4.32 -2.93
CA LEU A 73 12.98 3.79 -1.67
C LEU A 73 14.11 3.31 -0.77
N PHE A 74 14.14 3.75 0.48
CA PHE A 74 15.01 3.20 1.50
C PHE A 74 14.16 2.48 2.56
N TYR A 75 14.41 1.18 2.73
CA TYR A 75 13.85 0.36 3.79
C TYR A 75 14.95 -0.07 4.76
N TYR A 76 14.68 0.03 6.06
CA TYR A 76 15.56 -0.41 7.13
C TYR A 76 14.80 -1.21 8.18
N SER A 77 15.34 -2.36 8.59
CA SER A 77 14.94 -3.11 9.78
C SER A 77 16.16 -3.31 10.70
N GLY A 78 16.04 -2.96 11.98
CA GLY A 78 17.15 -3.03 12.93
C GLY A 78 16.90 -2.25 14.22
N HIS A 79 17.96 -2.07 15.02
CA HIS A 79 17.88 -1.25 16.23
C HIS A 79 17.72 0.23 15.91
N GLY A 80 16.90 0.90 16.73
CA GLY A 80 16.79 2.35 16.75
C GLY A 80 17.09 2.90 18.14
N HIS A 81 17.62 4.10 18.20
CA HIS A 81 17.91 4.80 19.46
C HIS A 81 17.38 6.24 19.40
N ILE A 82 16.92 6.76 20.54
CA ILE A 82 16.60 8.19 20.69
C ILE A 82 17.41 8.72 21.86
N ASP A 83 18.00 9.89 21.67
CA ASP A 83 18.54 10.71 22.74
C ASP A 83 17.92 12.13 22.74
N SER A 84 18.51 13.07 23.48
CA SER A 84 18.04 14.45 23.53
C SER A 84 18.19 15.23 22.22
N VAL A 85 18.99 14.73 21.27
CA VAL A 85 19.30 15.38 19.99
C VAL A 85 18.44 14.82 18.87
N GLY A 86 18.10 13.53 18.88
CA GLY A 86 17.20 12.97 17.88
C GLY A 86 17.16 11.45 17.86
N GLY A 87 16.62 10.92 16.75
CA GLY A 87 16.57 9.48 16.48
C GLY A 87 17.72 9.01 15.58
N TYR A 88 18.15 7.76 15.77
CA TYR A 88 19.26 7.13 15.07
C TYR A 88 18.90 5.71 14.62
N LEU A 89 19.34 5.34 13.43
CA LEU A 89 19.44 3.95 13.00
C LEU A 89 20.75 3.39 13.52
N VAL A 90 20.68 2.40 14.42
CA VAL A 90 21.85 1.92 15.14
C VAL A 90 22.67 0.97 14.27
N THR A 91 23.98 1.18 14.24
CA THR A 91 24.93 0.31 13.54
C THR A 91 25.79 -0.50 14.52
N PRO A 92 26.33 -1.66 14.10
CA PRO A 92 27.11 -2.54 15.00
C PRO A 92 28.35 -1.90 15.64
N ASP A 93 28.92 -0.87 15.01
CA ASP A 93 30.06 -0.08 15.51
C ASP A 93 29.68 1.02 16.52
N PHE A 94 28.45 0.99 17.06
CA PHE A 94 27.99 2.00 17.99
C PHE A 94 28.87 2.14 19.24
N SER A 95 28.99 3.37 19.74
CA SER A 95 29.59 3.70 21.02
C SER A 95 28.71 4.68 21.79
N GLU A 96 29.05 4.94 23.05
CA GLU A 96 28.39 6.00 23.83
C GLU A 96 28.44 7.33 23.04
N TYR A 97 27.27 7.94 22.82
CA TYR A 97 27.09 9.17 22.02
C TYR A 97 27.39 9.08 20.51
N ASP A 98 27.70 7.90 19.97
CA ASP A 98 27.73 7.66 18.53
C ASP A 98 26.98 6.37 18.19
N TYR A 99 25.67 6.49 18.00
CA TYR A 99 24.79 5.34 17.87
C TYR A 99 24.69 4.81 16.44
N GLY A 100 24.95 5.64 15.43
CA GLY A 100 24.76 5.30 14.01
C GLY A 100 24.29 6.50 13.18
N VAL A 101 23.48 6.24 12.15
CA VAL A 101 23.04 7.28 11.19
C VAL A 101 21.80 7.99 11.74
N SER A 102 21.85 9.31 11.89
CA SER A 102 20.72 10.08 12.42
C SER A 102 19.57 10.20 11.40
N LEU A 103 18.33 10.22 11.89
CA LEU A 103 17.16 10.44 11.02
C LEU A 103 17.21 11.81 10.32
N GLN A 104 17.80 12.81 10.96
CA GLN A 104 18.02 14.13 10.35
C GLN A 104 18.95 14.06 9.15
N GLU A 105 20.02 13.28 9.24
CA GLU A 105 20.96 13.07 8.12
C GLU A 105 20.27 12.38 6.95
N ILE A 106 19.49 11.33 7.22
CA ILE A 106 18.72 10.60 6.20
C ILE A 106 17.72 11.52 5.49
N LEU A 107 16.97 12.31 6.26
CA LEU A 107 16.03 13.29 5.71
C LEU A 107 16.75 14.37 4.89
N THR A 108 17.92 14.82 5.34
CA THR A 108 18.73 15.81 4.60
C THR A 108 19.20 15.23 3.27
N ILE A 109 19.68 13.98 3.25
CA ILE A 109 20.08 13.28 2.03
C ILE A 109 18.87 13.15 1.08
N ALA A 110 17.72 12.70 1.57
CA ALA A 110 16.51 12.53 0.76
C ALA A 110 15.94 13.87 0.24
N ASN A 111 16.01 14.94 1.04
CA ASN A 111 15.57 16.29 0.65
C ASN A 111 16.45 16.91 -0.44
N ASN A 112 17.74 16.57 -0.47
CA ASN A 112 18.71 17.05 -1.47
C ASN A 112 18.77 16.18 -2.74
N SER A 113 18.08 15.04 -2.74
CA SER A 113 17.96 14.15 -3.89
C SER A 113 17.23 14.81 -5.06
N LYS A 114 17.64 14.49 -6.29
CA LYS A 114 16.90 14.86 -7.51
C LYS A 114 15.86 13.80 -7.92
N CYS A 115 15.77 12.69 -7.20
CA CYS A 115 14.73 11.70 -7.43
C CYS A 115 13.34 12.33 -7.22
N LYS A 116 12.36 11.98 -8.04
CA LYS A 116 11.04 12.62 -7.99
C LYS A 116 10.31 12.27 -6.70
N GLU A 117 10.28 10.99 -6.35
CA GLU A 117 9.77 10.52 -5.06
C GLU A 117 10.86 9.80 -4.26
N ARG A 118 10.99 10.17 -2.98
CA ARG A 118 11.92 9.61 -2.00
C ARG A 118 11.13 9.05 -0.85
N ILE A 119 11.14 7.74 -0.70
CA ILE A 119 10.30 7.03 0.27
C ILE A 119 11.23 6.37 1.29
N ILE A 120 11.01 6.66 2.57
CA ILE A 120 11.79 6.11 3.69
C ILE A 120 10.84 5.28 4.55
N ILE A 121 11.15 3.99 4.74
CA ILE A 121 10.37 3.07 5.56
C ILE A 121 11.29 2.47 6.62
N LEU A 122 10.97 2.67 7.91
CA LEU A 122 11.84 2.28 9.01
C LEU A 122 11.11 1.34 9.96
N ASP A 123 11.51 0.07 10.03
CA ASP A 123 11.11 -0.88 11.08
C ASP A 123 12.18 -0.95 12.18
N SER A 124 12.20 0.07 13.04
CA SER A 124 13.14 0.11 14.17
C SER A 124 12.40 0.49 15.45
N CYS A 125 12.83 -0.05 16.59
CA CYS A 125 12.32 0.42 17.87
C CYS A 125 12.65 1.91 18.03
N TYR A 126 11.76 2.70 18.64
CA TYR A 126 12.00 4.12 18.91
C TYR A 126 12.06 5.09 17.72
N SER A 127 11.77 4.68 16.48
CA SER A 127 11.59 5.64 15.37
C SER A 127 10.32 6.52 15.48
N GLY A 128 9.51 6.31 16.53
CA GLY A 128 8.28 7.04 16.85
C GLY A 128 8.46 8.41 17.52
N PHE A 129 9.68 8.89 17.78
CA PHE A 129 9.89 10.20 18.45
C PHE A 129 9.97 11.39 17.47
N MET A 130 9.88 11.16 16.16
CA MET A 130 9.75 12.25 15.19
C MET A 130 8.46 13.10 15.37
N GLY A 131 7.50 12.63 16.18
CA GLY A 131 6.29 13.38 16.55
C GLY A 131 6.45 14.30 17.76
N SER A 132 7.51 14.15 18.55
CA SER A 132 7.73 14.85 19.83
C SER A 132 9.06 15.60 19.90
N ILE A 133 9.75 15.76 18.77
CA ILE A 133 10.82 16.75 18.68
C ILE A 133 10.16 18.12 18.89
N ASP A 134 10.52 18.77 19.99
CA ASP A 134 10.17 20.15 20.27
C ASP A 134 10.75 20.99 19.11
N THR A 135 9.90 21.34 18.14
CA THR A 135 10.28 22.03 16.90
C THR A 135 10.72 23.48 17.15
N ALA A 136 10.79 23.90 18.42
CA ALA A 136 11.27 25.21 18.82
C ALA A 136 12.77 25.45 18.56
N GLY A 137 13.55 24.41 18.21
CA GLY A 137 14.99 24.58 17.97
C GLY A 137 15.65 23.67 16.92
N GLN A 138 14.94 22.71 16.33
CA GLN A 138 15.51 21.79 15.34
C GLN A 138 14.76 21.84 14.01
N ASN A 139 15.48 22.05 12.91
CA ASN A 139 15.01 22.08 11.52
C ASN A 139 14.47 20.72 10.99
N THR A 140 14.19 19.76 11.87
CA THR A 140 13.80 18.37 11.57
C THR A 140 12.37 18.21 11.04
N ALA A 141 11.62 19.32 10.91
CA ALA A 141 10.23 19.33 10.44
C ALA A 141 10.06 19.54 8.91
N ASN A 142 11.12 19.89 8.17
CA ASN A 142 10.98 20.19 6.74
C ASN A 142 11.16 18.93 5.89
N ILE A 143 10.03 18.40 5.42
CA ILE A 143 9.96 17.36 4.39
C ILE A 143 9.68 18.07 3.06
N ASN A 144 10.65 18.04 2.13
CA ASN A 144 10.50 18.67 0.83
C ASN A 144 9.49 17.93 -0.04
N GLU A 145 9.02 18.58 -1.10
CA GLU A 145 8.14 17.96 -2.10
C GLU A 145 8.77 16.68 -2.64
N GLY A 146 7.98 15.61 -2.69
CA GLY A 146 8.39 14.27 -3.11
C GLY A 146 8.96 13.39 -1.98
N VAL A 147 9.09 13.86 -0.73
CA VAL A 147 9.56 13.02 0.38
C VAL A 147 8.40 12.43 1.18
N THR A 148 8.49 11.13 1.46
CA THR A 148 7.62 10.40 2.38
C THR A 148 8.46 9.62 3.38
N ILE A 149 8.08 9.68 4.65
CA ILE A 149 8.66 8.85 5.71
C ILE A 149 7.54 8.13 6.46
N MET A 150 7.72 6.81 6.62
CA MET A 150 6.86 5.94 7.39
C MET A 150 7.71 5.15 8.38
N THR A 151 7.45 5.29 9.68
CA THR A 151 8.24 4.62 10.71
C THR A 151 7.38 3.76 11.61
N ALA A 152 7.85 2.55 11.90
CA ALA A 152 7.33 1.75 12.99
C ALA A 152 7.43 2.57 14.28
N SER A 153 6.42 2.44 15.12
CA SER A 153 6.38 3.13 16.40
C SER A 153 6.30 2.05 17.46
N ARG A 154 7.43 1.79 18.13
CA ARG A 154 7.47 0.92 19.31
C ARG A 154 8.09 1.69 20.47
N ASN A 155 7.33 1.84 21.55
CA ASN A 155 7.80 2.28 22.84
C ASN A 155 8.18 1.03 23.65
N ASN A 156 9.48 0.77 23.77
CA ASN A 156 10.08 0.00 24.86
C ASN A 156 9.52 -1.41 25.16
N GLN A 157 8.93 -2.10 24.18
CA GLN A 157 8.55 -3.50 24.34
C GLN A 157 9.48 -4.38 23.52
N THR A 158 9.97 -5.44 24.18
CA THR A 158 10.67 -6.59 23.60
C THR A 158 10.12 -6.89 22.22
N SER A 159 11.02 -6.96 21.23
CA SER A 159 10.75 -7.22 19.83
C SER A 159 9.72 -8.34 19.65
N MET A 160 8.44 -7.97 19.58
CA MET A 160 7.42 -8.94 19.18
C MET A 160 7.65 -9.24 17.71
N GLU A 161 8.01 -10.48 17.45
CA GLU A 161 8.11 -11.07 16.14
C GLU A 161 6.88 -11.94 15.89
N VAL A 162 6.34 -11.88 14.68
CA VAL A 162 5.26 -12.75 14.21
C VAL A 162 5.81 -13.52 13.03
N ASN A 163 5.94 -14.85 13.18
CA ASN A 163 6.49 -15.74 12.16
C ASN A 163 7.90 -15.35 11.66
N GLY A 164 8.77 -14.87 12.56
CA GLY A 164 10.15 -14.47 12.21
C GLY A 164 10.29 -13.09 11.58
N HIS A 165 9.23 -12.28 11.62
CA HIS A 165 9.19 -10.91 11.11
C HIS A 165 8.77 -9.91 12.18
N GLY A 166 9.23 -8.66 12.10
CA GLY A 166 8.67 -7.58 12.90
C GLY A 166 7.16 -7.38 12.61
N VAL A 167 6.34 -7.09 13.64
CA VAL A 167 4.88 -6.82 13.48
C VAL A 167 4.60 -5.80 12.39
N PHE A 168 5.36 -4.69 12.36
CA PHE A 168 5.21 -3.66 11.33
C PHE A 168 5.54 -4.21 9.94
N THR A 169 6.66 -4.91 9.79
CA THR A 169 7.03 -5.53 8.51
C THR A 169 6.04 -6.60 8.06
N ALA A 170 5.50 -7.40 8.98
CA ALA A 170 4.47 -8.38 8.65
C ALA A 170 3.22 -7.71 8.05
N LEU A 171 2.72 -6.64 8.67
CA LEU A 171 1.58 -5.87 8.15
C LEU A 171 1.91 -5.14 6.83
N LEU A 172 3.14 -4.62 6.69
CA LEU A 172 3.63 -4.03 5.45
C LEU A 172 3.64 -5.07 4.31
N MET A 173 4.08 -6.31 4.59
CA MET A 173 4.07 -7.40 3.62
C MET A 173 2.64 -7.75 3.20
N GLU A 174 1.70 -7.86 4.14
CA GLU A 174 0.29 -8.11 3.83
C GLU A 174 -0.32 -6.99 2.97
N ALA A 175 -0.01 -5.73 3.30
CA ALA A 175 -0.41 -4.57 2.51
C ALA A 175 0.10 -4.68 1.06
N LEU A 176 1.40 -4.95 0.89
CA LEU A 176 2.06 -5.08 -0.41
C LEU A 176 1.62 -6.32 -1.19
N LYS A 177 1.16 -7.39 -0.53
CA LYS A 177 0.61 -8.59 -1.19
C LYS A 177 -0.78 -8.36 -1.79
N GLY A 178 -1.44 -7.24 -1.47
CA GLY A 178 -2.73 -6.86 -2.03
C GLY A 178 -3.72 -6.35 -1.00
N GLY A 179 -3.43 -6.45 0.30
CA GLY A 179 -4.32 -5.96 1.36
C GLY A 179 -4.59 -4.45 1.26
N ALA A 180 -3.64 -3.69 0.71
CA ALA A 180 -3.74 -2.25 0.48
C ALA A 180 -4.03 -1.86 -0.99
N ALA A 181 -4.41 -2.82 -1.83
CA ALA A 181 -4.68 -2.55 -3.24
C ALA A 181 -6.04 -1.87 -3.43
N ASP A 182 -6.08 -0.86 -4.28
CA ASP A 182 -7.35 -0.30 -4.76
C ASP A 182 -8.04 -1.25 -5.77
N VAL A 183 -9.23 -0.85 -6.25
CA VAL A 183 -10.00 -1.67 -7.21
C VAL A 183 -9.20 -1.97 -8.49
N THR A 184 -8.32 -1.05 -8.89
CA THR A 184 -7.46 -1.17 -10.06
C THR A 184 -6.16 -1.93 -9.78
N GLY A 185 -5.95 -2.41 -8.55
CA GLY A 185 -4.77 -3.20 -8.18
C GLY A 185 -3.55 -2.36 -7.81
N HIS A 186 -3.65 -1.03 -7.70
CA HIS A 186 -2.53 -0.20 -7.29
C HIS A 186 -2.38 -0.15 -5.77
N ILE A 187 -1.15 -0.28 -5.28
CA ILE A 187 -0.83 -0.19 -3.85
C ILE A 187 0.05 1.04 -3.64
N SER A 188 -0.53 2.08 -3.04
CA SER A 188 0.19 3.31 -2.70
C SER A 188 0.73 3.30 -1.26
N ILE A 189 1.73 4.12 -0.95
CA ILE A 189 2.25 4.25 0.42
C ILE A 189 1.17 4.73 1.42
N ALA A 190 0.24 5.59 0.98
CA ALA A 190 -0.88 6.01 1.81
C ALA A 190 -1.88 4.87 2.04
N GLY A 191 -2.14 4.05 1.02
CA GLY A 191 -2.94 2.83 1.16
C GLY A 191 -2.31 1.84 2.14
N VAL A 192 -0.98 1.68 2.07
CA VAL A 192 -0.20 0.86 3.02
C VAL A 192 -0.36 1.38 4.44
N TYR A 193 -0.17 2.68 4.67
CA TYR A 193 -0.39 3.28 5.99
C TYR A 193 -1.82 3.03 6.50
N ALA A 194 -2.83 3.29 5.67
CA ALA A 194 -4.24 3.11 6.03
C ALA A 194 -4.58 1.63 6.33
N PHE A 195 -3.93 0.69 5.66
CA PHE A 195 -4.06 -0.74 5.94
C PHE A 195 -3.47 -1.10 7.30
N ILE A 196 -2.22 -0.70 7.55
CA ILE A 196 -1.52 -0.94 8.82
C ILE A 196 -2.29 -0.30 9.98
N ASP A 197 -2.75 0.95 9.81
CA ASP A 197 -3.54 1.68 10.80
C ASP A 197 -4.81 0.91 11.21
N LYS A 198 -5.53 0.33 10.24
CA LYS A 198 -6.75 -0.47 10.52
C LYS A 198 -6.47 -1.79 11.23
N ALA A 199 -5.29 -2.36 11.04
CA ALA A 199 -4.89 -3.60 11.70
C ALA A 199 -4.51 -3.41 13.17
N LEU A 200 -4.27 -2.17 13.61
CA LEU A 200 -3.80 -1.85 14.96
C LEU A 200 -4.95 -1.38 15.88
N GLY A 201 -5.07 -2.06 17.01
CA GLY A 201 -6.03 -1.76 18.07
C GLY A 201 -5.76 -0.42 18.80
N PRO A 202 -6.69 0.02 19.67
CA PRO A 202 -6.61 1.33 20.33
C PRO A 202 -5.45 1.47 21.32
N TRP A 203 -4.88 0.36 21.78
CA TRP A 203 -3.74 0.32 22.71
C TRP A 203 -2.41 0.04 22.01
N GLU A 204 -2.44 -0.21 20.69
CA GLU A 204 -1.25 -0.44 19.89
C GLU A 204 -0.75 0.88 19.32
N GLN A 205 0.57 1.01 19.23
CA GLN A 205 1.18 2.24 18.77
C GLN A 205 1.13 2.28 17.23
N ARG A 206 0.56 3.36 16.70
CA ARG A 206 0.42 3.58 15.26
C ARG A 206 1.75 4.05 14.66
N PRO A 207 2.10 3.63 13.43
CA PRO A 207 3.30 4.13 12.76
C PRO A 207 3.21 5.66 12.55
N ILE A 208 4.36 6.32 12.52
CA ILE A 208 4.41 7.72 12.10
C ILE A 208 4.40 7.75 10.57
N PHE A 209 3.53 8.57 10.00
CA PHE A 209 3.49 8.83 8.57
C PHE A 209 3.56 10.34 8.34
N LYS A 210 4.63 10.78 7.67
CA LYS A 210 4.75 12.17 7.20
C LYS A 210 5.07 12.16 5.72
N THR A 211 4.38 13.00 4.97
CA THR A 211 4.52 13.06 3.51
C THR A 211 4.30 14.46 3.00
N ASN A 212 5.06 14.85 1.98
CA ASN A 212 4.83 16.07 1.21
C ASN A 212 4.89 15.69 -0.28
N VAL A 213 3.77 15.20 -0.83
CA VAL A 213 3.67 14.77 -2.22
C VAL A 213 2.41 15.33 -2.86
N THR A 214 2.49 15.63 -4.15
CA THR A 214 1.33 16.12 -4.94
C THR A 214 0.42 14.98 -5.40
N ARG A 215 0.95 13.76 -5.48
CA ARG A 215 0.23 12.52 -5.78
C ARG A 215 0.95 11.33 -5.14
N PHE A 216 0.22 10.24 -4.92
CA PHE A 216 0.83 8.99 -4.48
C PHE A 216 1.14 8.11 -5.69
N THR A 217 2.41 7.80 -5.91
CA THR A 217 2.79 6.76 -6.87
C THR A 217 2.54 5.36 -6.28
N SER A 218 2.15 4.43 -7.15
CA SER A 218 2.00 3.02 -6.79
C SER A 218 3.35 2.42 -6.43
N LEU A 219 3.51 1.89 -5.22
CA LEU A 219 4.68 1.13 -4.82
C LEU A 219 4.73 -0.21 -5.57
N ARG A 220 3.58 -0.88 -5.65
CA ARG A 220 3.44 -2.19 -6.25
C ARG A 220 2.05 -2.31 -6.87
N GLU A 221 1.96 -3.07 -7.94
CA GLU A 221 0.69 -3.36 -8.59
C GLU A 221 0.40 -4.84 -8.43
N VAL A 222 -0.87 -5.18 -8.22
CA VAL A 222 -1.36 -6.56 -8.12
C VAL A 222 -2.52 -6.74 -9.08
N LYS A 223 -3.02 -7.97 -9.20
CA LYS A 223 -4.19 -8.25 -10.04
C LYS A 223 -5.36 -7.35 -9.59
N PRO A 224 -5.96 -6.57 -10.50
CA PRO A 224 -7.15 -5.78 -10.20
C PRO A 224 -8.28 -6.67 -9.66
N GLN A 225 -9.13 -6.12 -8.79
CA GLN A 225 -10.26 -6.87 -8.22
C GLN A 225 -11.32 -7.19 -9.29
N VAL A 226 -11.40 -6.33 -10.32
CA VAL A 226 -12.22 -6.54 -11.51
C VAL A 226 -11.39 -6.18 -12.74
N ASP A 227 -11.61 -6.87 -13.85
CA ASP A 227 -10.95 -6.55 -15.11
C ASP A 227 -11.22 -5.08 -15.51
N ILE A 228 -10.17 -4.36 -15.92
CA ILE A 228 -10.27 -2.94 -16.29
C ILE A 228 -11.27 -2.74 -17.44
N SER A 229 -11.38 -3.70 -18.36
CA SER A 229 -12.36 -3.64 -19.46
C SER A 229 -13.80 -3.65 -18.93
N ILE A 230 -14.08 -4.39 -17.84
CA ILE A 230 -15.39 -4.42 -17.19
C ILE A 230 -15.61 -3.12 -16.41
N LEU A 231 -14.59 -2.63 -15.69
CA LEU A 231 -14.65 -1.36 -14.97
C LEU A 231 -14.98 -0.19 -15.91
N ARG A 232 -14.43 -0.17 -17.12
CA ARG A 232 -14.76 0.85 -18.14
C ARG A 232 -16.22 0.78 -18.61
N LYS A 233 -16.85 -0.39 -18.59
CA LYS A 233 -18.27 -0.52 -18.97
C LYS A 233 -19.22 0.12 -17.96
N ILE A 234 -18.78 0.49 -16.74
CA ILE A 234 -19.60 1.27 -15.80
C ILE A 234 -20.11 2.56 -16.45
N GLY A 235 -19.28 3.20 -17.29
CA GLY A 235 -19.64 4.42 -18.03
C GLY A 235 -20.61 4.16 -19.19
N THR A 236 -20.73 2.91 -19.63
CA THR A 236 -21.69 2.48 -20.66
C THR A 236 -23.02 2.09 -20.03
N TYR A 237 -23.00 1.38 -18.91
CA TYR A 237 -24.20 0.89 -18.24
C TYR A 237 -24.97 2.01 -17.53
N PHE A 238 -24.26 2.91 -16.85
CA PHE A 238 -24.89 4.00 -16.11
C PHE A 238 -24.74 5.31 -16.89
N GLU A 239 -25.84 5.84 -17.42
CA GLU A 239 -25.82 7.10 -18.19
C GLU A 239 -25.42 8.30 -17.33
N THR A 240 -25.84 8.29 -16.06
CA THR A 240 -25.55 9.30 -15.05
C THR A 240 -25.14 8.63 -13.73
N GLU A 241 -24.49 9.37 -12.84
CA GLU A 241 -24.06 8.84 -11.53
C GLU A 241 -25.21 8.40 -10.62
N ASN A 242 -26.45 8.85 -10.88
CA ASN A 242 -27.65 8.48 -10.13
C ASN A 242 -28.61 7.60 -10.97
N PHE A 243 -28.13 7.07 -12.10
CA PHE A 243 -28.92 6.20 -12.96
C PHE A 243 -29.26 4.90 -12.23
N ARG A 244 -30.52 4.48 -12.33
CA ARG A 244 -31.00 3.19 -11.83
C ARG A 244 -31.17 2.24 -12.99
N TYR A 245 -30.25 1.28 -13.09
CA TYR A 245 -30.26 0.29 -14.14
C TYR A 245 -31.37 -0.72 -13.87
N ARG A 246 -32.41 -0.74 -14.70
CA ARG A 246 -33.54 -1.65 -14.56
C ARG A 246 -33.11 -3.05 -14.92
N LEU A 247 -33.48 -4.01 -14.08
CA LEU A 247 -33.25 -5.43 -14.28
C LEU A 247 -34.61 -6.11 -14.39
N ASP A 248 -34.63 -7.25 -15.05
CA ASP A 248 -35.78 -8.14 -15.15
C ASP A 248 -35.30 -9.61 -15.22
N PRO A 249 -36.21 -10.60 -15.16
CA PRO A 249 -35.84 -12.01 -15.17
C PRO A 249 -34.95 -12.46 -16.35
N SER A 250 -34.87 -11.71 -17.45
CA SER A 250 -34.03 -12.08 -18.60
C SER A 250 -32.53 -11.84 -18.40
N PHE A 251 -32.15 -11.16 -17.31
CA PHE A 251 -30.76 -11.00 -16.89
C PHE A 251 -30.21 -12.24 -16.18
N GLU A 252 -31.06 -13.06 -15.58
CA GLU A 252 -30.63 -14.23 -14.82
C GLU A 252 -30.34 -15.42 -15.75
N PRO A 253 -29.09 -15.90 -15.87
CA PRO A 253 -28.71 -16.92 -16.86
C PRO A 253 -29.43 -18.26 -16.70
N THR A 254 -29.87 -18.61 -15.49
CA THR A 254 -30.59 -19.87 -15.23
C THR A 254 -32.09 -19.76 -15.54
N ASN A 255 -32.64 -18.59 -15.84
CA ASN A 255 -34.06 -18.42 -16.11
C ASN A 255 -34.44 -18.91 -17.54
N ARG A 256 -34.27 -20.21 -17.79
CA ARG A 256 -34.44 -20.88 -19.10
C ARG A 256 -35.41 -22.05 -19.00
N ILE A 257 -36.27 -22.23 -20.00
CA ILE A 257 -37.36 -23.23 -20.01
C ILE A 257 -36.83 -24.66 -19.80
N GLU A 258 -35.59 -24.94 -20.20
CA GLU A 258 -34.95 -26.24 -20.08
C GLU A 258 -34.49 -26.59 -18.65
N GLU A 259 -34.57 -25.65 -17.70
CA GLU A 259 -34.07 -25.82 -16.33
C GLU A 259 -35.14 -26.38 -15.37
N VAL A 260 -34.70 -27.10 -14.34
CA VAL A 260 -35.59 -27.89 -13.43
C VAL A 260 -36.34 -27.03 -12.39
N HIS A 261 -36.13 -25.71 -12.39
CA HIS A 261 -36.70 -24.79 -11.40
C HIS A 261 -37.78 -23.88 -12.00
N LYS A 262 -38.47 -23.12 -11.15
CA LYS A 262 -39.53 -22.20 -11.58
C LYS A 262 -38.91 -21.04 -12.38
N VAL A 263 -39.23 -21.00 -13.67
CA VAL A 263 -38.87 -19.91 -14.58
C VAL A 263 -39.96 -18.83 -14.67
N VAL A 264 -39.58 -17.61 -15.03
CA VAL A 264 -40.45 -16.43 -15.07
C VAL A 264 -40.17 -15.64 -16.35
N GLU A 265 -41.20 -15.24 -17.10
CA GLU A 265 -41.01 -14.38 -18.27
C GLU A 265 -40.66 -12.93 -17.88
N PRO A 266 -39.75 -12.25 -18.61
CA PRO A 266 -39.02 -12.72 -19.80
C PRO A 266 -37.88 -13.69 -19.46
N TYR A 267 -37.69 -14.72 -20.29
CA TYR A 267 -36.61 -15.71 -20.12
C TYR A 267 -35.23 -15.10 -20.42
N ALA A 268 -34.19 -15.77 -19.92
CA ALA A 268 -32.80 -15.38 -20.10
C ALA A 268 -32.45 -15.11 -21.57
N ASN A 269 -31.79 -13.98 -21.84
CA ASN A 269 -31.22 -13.69 -23.16
C ASN A 269 -29.71 -13.40 -23.06
N GLU A 270 -28.97 -13.64 -24.14
CA GLU A 270 -27.51 -13.59 -24.13
C GLU A 270 -26.94 -12.19 -23.82
N GLU A 271 -27.59 -11.13 -24.30
CA GLU A 271 -27.14 -9.75 -24.08
C GLU A 271 -27.31 -9.34 -22.62
N HIS A 272 -28.50 -9.52 -22.06
CA HIS A 272 -28.80 -9.18 -20.68
C HIS A 272 -27.97 -10.02 -19.71
N THR A 273 -27.80 -11.32 -19.96
CA THR A 273 -26.97 -12.19 -19.10
C THR A 273 -25.49 -11.80 -19.11
N ALA A 274 -24.97 -11.32 -20.25
CA ALA A 274 -23.60 -10.79 -20.32
C ALA A 274 -23.46 -9.49 -19.50
N ILE A 275 -24.41 -8.55 -19.63
CA ILE A 275 -24.45 -7.32 -18.82
C ILE A 275 -24.59 -7.67 -17.34
N PHE A 276 -25.46 -8.62 -17.00
CA PHE A 276 -25.69 -9.04 -15.62
C PHE A 276 -24.43 -9.61 -14.97
N SER A 277 -23.69 -10.47 -15.68
CA SER A 277 -22.40 -11.00 -15.22
C SER A 277 -21.42 -9.86 -14.88
N ASP A 278 -21.37 -8.82 -15.72
CA ASP A 278 -20.50 -7.67 -15.46
C ASP A 278 -20.99 -6.84 -14.27
N LEU A 279 -22.29 -6.60 -14.14
CA LEU A 279 -22.90 -5.92 -12.98
C LEU A 279 -22.68 -6.70 -11.68
N GLN A 280 -22.78 -8.03 -11.70
CA GLN A 280 -22.51 -8.89 -10.55
C GLN A 280 -21.04 -8.82 -10.12
N LYS A 281 -20.08 -8.79 -11.07
CA LYS A 281 -18.66 -8.60 -10.72
C LYS A 281 -18.42 -7.24 -10.09
N LEU A 282 -19.09 -6.19 -10.58
CA LEU A 282 -19.01 -4.84 -10.03
C LEU A 282 -19.69 -4.74 -8.65
N GLU A 283 -20.75 -5.50 -8.40
CA GLU A 283 -21.40 -5.61 -7.09
C GLU A 283 -20.51 -6.35 -6.08
N GLY A 284 -19.85 -7.44 -6.50
CA GLY A 284 -18.94 -8.21 -5.65
C GLY A 284 -17.73 -7.41 -5.13
N ILE A 285 -17.39 -6.30 -5.80
CA ILE A 285 -16.35 -5.36 -5.35
C ILE A 285 -16.92 -4.05 -4.77
N GLY A 286 -18.24 -3.97 -4.58
CA GLY A 286 -18.93 -2.87 -3.92
C GLY A 286 -19.08 -1.59 -4.76
N LEU A 287 -18.95 -1.65 -6.09
CA LEU A 287 -19.20 -0.50 -6.96
C LEU A 287 -20.67 -0.36 -7.36
N VAL A 288 -21.38 -1.49 -7.48
CA VAL A 288 -22.82 -1.55 -7.78
C VAL A 288 -23.53 -2.17 -6.59
N VAL A 289 -24.80 -1.83 -6.39
CA VAL A 289 -25.65 -2.42 -5.34
C VAL A 289 -27.09 -2.59 -5.85
N PRO A 290 -27.80 -3.69 -5.50
CA PRO A 290 -29.22 -3.83 -5.80
C PRO A 290 -30.08 -2.81 -5.04
N VAL A 291 -31.22 -2.43 -5.62
CA VAL A 291 -32.18 -1.49 -5.05
C VAL A 291 -33.44 -2.22 -4.61
N GLY A 292 -33.73 -2.18 -3.31
CA GLY A 292 -34.94 -2.78 -2.74
C GLY A 292 -34.90 -4.30 -2.61
N GLU A 293 -33.73 -4.91 -2.81
CA GLU A 293 -33.45 -6.35 -2.65
C GLU A 293 -32.05 -6.53 -2.06
N GLU A 294 -31.80 -7.68 -1.45
CA GLU A 294 -30.51 -7.98 -0.81
C GLU A 294 -29.44 -8.44 -1.81
N HIS A 295 -29.85 -9.14 -2.88
CA HIS A 295 -28.93 -9.73 -3.85
C HIS A 295 -29.32 -9.38 -5.29
N MET A 296 -28.31 -9.28 -6.17
CA MET A 296 -28.52 -9.01 -7.60
C MET A 296 -29.48 -10.00 -8.26
N TYR A 297 -29.42 -11.29 -7.87
CA TYR A 297 -30.35 -12.33 -8.34
C TYR A 297 -31.81 -11.92 -8.12
N PHE A 298 -32.18 -11.54 -6.90
CA PHE A 298 -33.55 -11.12 -6.58
C PHE A 298 -33.91 -9.79 -7.25
N ALA A 299 -32.93 -8.88 -7.41
CA ALA A 299 -33.15 -7.65 -8.15
C ALA A 299 -33.53 -7.93 -9.62
N ALA A 300 -32.92 -8.92 -10.27
CA ALA A 300 -33.34 -9.37 -11.60
C ALA A 300 -34.69 -10.08 -11.57
N MET A 301 -34.84 -11.13 -10.75
CA MET A 301 -36.05 -11.96 -10.73
C MET A 301 -37.32 -11.22 -10.31
N ASN A 302 -37.21 -10.18 -9.47
CA ASN A 302 -38.33 -9.35 -9.03
C ASN A 302 -38.48 -8.05 -9.82
N SER A 303 -37.80 -7.92 -10.96
CA SER A 303 -37.83 -6.76 -11.87
C SER A 303 -37.55 -5.43 -11.17
N LYS A 304 -36.50 -5.41 -10.36
CA LYS A 304 -36.04 -4.22 -9.61
C LYS A 304 -34.95 -3.49 -10.40
N ALA A 305 -34.00 -2.90 -9.70
CA ALA A 305 -32.91 -2.16 -10.30
C ALA A 305 -31.62 -2.37 -9.50
N CYS A 306 -30.50 -1.96 -10.08
CA CYS A 306 -29.26 -1.70 -9.35
C CYS A 306 -28.79 -0.26 -9.60
N GLU A 307 -27.97 0.27 -8.68
CA GLU A 307 -27.39 1.61 -8.78
C GLU A 307 -25.93 1.62 -8.32
N LEU A 308 -25.22 2.70 -8.64
CA LEU A 308 -23.84 2.90 -8.20
C LEU A 308 -23.79 3.24 -6.70
N THR A 309 -22.87 2.61 -5.98
CA THR A 309 -22.52 3.02 -4.61
C THR A 309 -21.78 4.35 -4.62
N ALA A 310 -21.50 4.94 -3.45
CA ALA A 310 -20.69 6.16 -3.36
C ALA A 310 -19.30 5.99 -4.04
N VAL A 311 -18.67 4.82 -3.84
CA VAL A 311 -17.40 4.46 -4.49
C VAL A 311 -17.61 4.20 -5.99
N GLY A 312 -18.69 3.51 -6.36
CA GLY A 312 -19.09 3.31 -7.76
C GLY A 312 -19.21 4.62 -8.54
N LYS A 313 -19.82 5.65 -7.95
CA LYS A 313 -19.94 6.99 -8.56
C LYS A 313 -18.58 7.64 -8.80
N GLN A 314 -17.63 7.48 -7.88
CA GLN A 314 -16.27 7.97 -8.08
C GLN A 314 -15.59 7.28 -9.27
N TYR A 315 -15.66 5.95 -9.36
CA TYR A 315 -15.09 5.20 -10.49
C TYR A 315 -15.78 5.53 -11.81
N TRP A 316 -17.10 5.73 -11.79
CA TRP A 316 -17.86 6.20 -12.95
C TRP A 316 -17.33 7.55 -13.48
N ARG A 317 -17.04 8.52 -12.60
CA ARG A 317 -16.46 9.81 -13.00
C ARG A 317 -15.07 9.62 -13.62
N LEU A 318 -14.22 8.79 -13.00
CA LEU A 318 -12.88 8.49 -13.54
C LEU A 318 -12.94 7.88 -14.95
N VAL A 319 -13.88 6.96 -15.19
CA VAL A 319 -14.11 6.36 -16.51
C VAL A 319 -14.62 7.40 -17.51
N LYS A 320 -15.59 8.24 -17.14
CA LYS A 320 -16.13 9.29 -18.02
C LYS A 320 -15.10 10.37 -18.37
N GLU A 321 -14.15 10.63 -17.47
CA GLU A 321 -13.01 11.53 -17.68
C GLU A 321 -11.85 10.89 -18.47
N GLY A 322 -11.93 9.60 -18.81
CA GLY A 322 -10.88 8.89 -19.54
C GLY A 322 -9.61 8.61 -18.71
N ARG A 323 -9.76 8.51 -17.38
CA ARG A 323 -8.65 8.28 -16.43
C ARG A 323 -8.46 6.82 -16.04
N ILE A 324 -9.34 5.93 -16.51
CA ILE A 324 -9.29 4.47 -16.35
C ILE A 324 -9.46 3.84 -17.72
#